data_AF-A0A2G6JXF3-F1
#
_entry.id   AF-A0A2G6JXF3-F1
#
_cell.length_a   1.000
_cell.length_b   1.000
_cell.length_c   1.000
_cell.angle_alpha   90.00
_cell.angle_beta   90.00
_cell.angle_gamma   90.00
#
_symmetry.space_group_name_H-M   'P 1'
#
loop_
_entity.id
_entity.type
_entity.pdbx_description
1 polymer ?
#
loop_
_entity_poly.entity_id
_entity_poly.type
_entity_poly.pdbx_seq_one_letter_code
_entity_poly.pdbx_strand_id
1 'polypeptide(L)'
;MTHRIGYGTWTSPLTPADLAAGIVLDEVQVDGDDTYWVECRPEQGGRCTLVRHHARSGQTTDVTPPTLNIRSRAHGSGGGAYAVADGQVLVTDFADGRLYLIDGGEPCPLTAGGPLRHGGLVAAAGFGYAVQEDASGLGEPVDRLIRIPLGPGPAGTQPWTELFSGSDFVSRPAVSPDGTQIAFVTWEHPNMPWDASTLHRAELTDQGLAGRRVVAGGEGVSVCQPTWTPTGQLLYVSDATGWANLYRDDGDHQVPLRPMPADCAAAQWTLGMSDLATLSDGRVLMHHWHDGVEQLDLFDPQTGQASTVSESIATARSLQAAGTDVVLRAGYLGGPADIVHGSTARGLRRLQTSDSQCLDPQYVSHPQPWSWQNSYGMPVHGMLYSPAHPDHPGHRSGPGVAAERPPLIVMAHGGPTGVHDADYSAEIQFWTTRGFALLHVNYSGSCCFGRQYRERLLGRWGELDIDDCVTGATSLADAGQVDGDRMAIRGGSAGGYVVMRAMTTTTVFAAGTSYFGVTDLKLLAAETHRFESRYLDSLVGPLPEYEAR
;
A
#
# COMPACT_ATOMS: atom_id res chain seq x y z
N MET A 1 -8.34 -17.45 46.68
CA MET A 1 -8.64 -16.03 46.35
C MET A 1 -7.93 -15.73 45.05
N THR A 2 -8.66 -15.68 43.94
CA THR A 2 -8.12 -15.20 42.66
C THR A 2 -7.86 -13.70 42.82
N HIS A 3 -6.59 -13.29 42.87
CA HIS A 3 -6.24 -11.88 42.85
C HIS A 3 -6.79 -11.27 41.56
N ARG A 4 -7.56 -10.19 41.70
CA ARG A 4 -8.17 -9.48 40.58
C ARG A 4 -7.06 -8.68 39.88
N ILE A 5 -6.70 -9.07 38.67
CA ILE A 5 -5.69 -8.39 37.85
C ILE A 5 -6.44 -7.39 36.95
N GLY A 6 -6.09 -6.10 37.04
CA GLY A 6 -6.77 -5.03 36.31
C GLY A 6 -6.37 -4.99 34.83
N TYR A 7 -7.16 -4.30 34.00
CA TYR A 7 -6.80 -4.09 32.59
C TYR A 7 -5.45 -3.36 32.48
N GLY A 8 -4.63 -3.77 31.51
CA GLY A 8 -3.27 -3.24 31.30
C GLY A 8 -2.17 -3.99 32.05
N THR A 9 -2.53 -4.98 32.88
CA THR A 9 -1.56 -5.73 33.71
C THR A 9 -1.57 -7.24 33.44
N TRP A 10 -2.21 -7.68 32.36
CA TRP A 10 -2.29 -9.10 31.98
C TRP A 10 -0.93 -9.58 31.45
N THR A 11 -0.55 -10.80 31.84
CA THR A 11 0.65 -11.45 31.32
C THR A 11 0.38 -11.93 29.89
N SER A 12 1.08 -11.37 28.91
CA SER A 12 0.90 -11.72 27.50
C SER A 12 1.98 -12.71 27.03
N PRO A 13 1.65 -13.63 26.10
CA PRO A 13 2.63 -14.49 25.45
C PRO A 13 3.52 -13.73 24.45
N LEU A 14 3.12 -12.54 24.00
CA LEU A 14 3.88 -11.72 23.06
C LEU A 14 4.89 -10.84 23.79
N THR A 15 6.15 -10.90 23.39
CA THR A 15 7.22 -10.02 23.88
C THR A 15 7.50 -8.89 22.88
N PRO A 16 8.17 -7.80 23.30
CA PRO A 16 8.62 -6.77 22.35
C PRO A 16 9.56 -7.30 21.25
N ALA A 17 10.29 -8.40 21.51
CA ALA A 17 11.18 -9.00 20.53
C ALA A 17 10.39 -9.69 19.40
N ASP A 18 9.23 -10.28 19.72
CA ASP A 18 8.39 -10.95 18.72
C ASP A 18 7.84 -9.95 17.69
N LEU A 19 7.60 -8.70 18.10
CA LEU A 19 7.19 -7.62 17.19
C LEU A 19 8.25 -7.25 16.14
N ALA A 20 9.52 -7.57 16.40
CA ALA A 20 10.64 -7.26 15.53
C ALA A 20 11.17 -8.48 14.76
N ALA A 21 10.58 -9.67 14.97
CA ALA A 21 11.09 -10.93 14.42
C ALA A 21 10.51 -11.28 13.04
N GLY A 22 9.29 -10.81 12.73
CA GLY A 22 8.63 -11.10 11.46
C GLY A 22 9.34 -10.48 10.25
N ILE A 23 9.26 -11.17 9.12
CA ILE A 23 9.75 -10.67 7.83
C ILE A 23 8.64 -9.89 7.11
N VAL A 24 9.01 -8.89 6.33
CA VAL A 24 8.07 -8.21 5.44
C VAL A 24 8.12 -8.88 4.08
N LEU A 25 6.96 -9.34 3.61
CA LEU A 25 6.74 -9.92 2.28
C LEU A 25 6.08 -8.87 1.40
N ASP A 26 6.62 -8.60 0.20
CA ASP A 26 6.04 -7.64 -0.74
C ASP A 26 6.46 -7.86 -2.21
N GLU A 27 5.93 -7.04 -3.11
CA GLU A 27 6.25 -6.95 -4.54
C GLU A 27 6.15 -8.29 -5.31
N VAL A 28 5.16 -9.12 -5.02
CA VAL A 28 4.98 -10.43 -5.67
C VAL A 28 4.92 -10.29 -7.20
N GLN A 29 5.65 -11.14 -7.92
CA GLN A 29 5.61 -11.29 -9.38
C GLN A 29 5.72 -12.76 -9.79
N VAL A 30 5.36 -13.07 -11.02
CA VAL A 30 5.39 -14.44 -11.57
C VAL A 30 6.14 -14.47 -12.90
N ASP A 31 6.83 -15.58 -13.17
CA ASP A 31 7.46 -15.85 -14.46
C ASP A 31 7.33 -17.34 -14.78
N GLY A 32 6.55 -17.64 -15.82
CA GLY A 32 6.07 -19.00 -16.07
C GLY A 32 5.31 -19.56 -14.86
N ASP A 33 5.76 -20.70 -14.35
CA ASP A 33 5.17 -21.34 -13.15
C ASP A 33 5.78 -20.80 -11.84
N ASP A 34 6.92 -20.12 -11.90
CA ASP A 34 7.67 -19.72 -10.73
C ASP A 34 7.15 -18.40 -10.14
N THR A 35 7.29 -18.26 -8.83
CA THR A 35 6.81 -17.11 -8.08
C THR A 35 7.99 -16.42 -7.41
N TYR A 36 8.01 -15.10 -7.49
CA TYR A 36 9.05 -14.24 -6.94
C TYR A 36 8.43 -13.23 -5.98
N TRP A 37 9.18 -12.82 -4.94
CA TRP A 37 8.79 -11.75 -4.03
C TRP A 37 10.01 -11.15 -3.34
N VAL A 38 9.83 -9.95 -2.77
CA VAL A 38 10.83 -9.32 -1.91
C VAL A 38 10.59 -9.71 -0.46
N GLU A 39 11.64 -10.12 0.24
CA GLU A 39 11.64 -10.34 1.69
C GLU A 39 12.57 -9.34 2.39
N CYS A 40 12.03 -8.51 3.27
CA CYS A 40 12.84 -7.68 4.15
C CYS A 40 13.02 -8.37 5.51
N ARG A 41 14.28 -8.60 5.85
CA ARG A 41 14.70 -9.48 6.96
C ARG A 41 15.33 -8.65 8.09
N PRO A 42 14.65 -8.46 9.24
CA PRO A 42 15.16 -7.65 10.35
C PRO A 42 16.53 -8.13 10.87
N GLU A 43 16.74 -9.44 10.94
CA GLU A 43 17.97 -10.07 11.40
C GLU A 43 19.18 -9.80 10.49
N GLN A 44 18.94 -9.27 9.28
CA GLN A 44 19.94 -8.86 8.32
C GLN A 44 20.04 -7.34 8.21
N GLY A 45 19.72 -6.62 9.29
CA GLY A 45 19.73 -5.15 9.32
C GLY A 45 18.60 -4.51 8.50
N GLY A 46 17.50 -5.24 8.29
CA GLY A 46 16.36 -4.77 7.49
C GLY A 46 16.62 -4.78 5.97
N ARG A 47 17.65 -5.52 5.52
CA ARG A 47 17.94 -5.72 4.10
C ARG A 47 16.80 -6.46 3.43
N CYS A 48 16.43 -6.02 2.23
CA CYS A 48 15.44 -6.68 1.38
C CYS A 48 16.13 -7.51 0.31
N THR A 49 15.71 -8.77 0.16
CA THR A 49 16.28 -9.74 -0.79
C THR A 49 15.20 -10.25 -1.71
N LEU A 50 15.56 -10.54 -2.97
CA LEU A 50 14.64 -11.18 -3.90
C LEU A 50 14.67 -12.69 -3.69
N VAL A 51 13.49 -13.29 -3.60
CA VAL A 51 13.29 -14.72 -3.35
C VAL A 51 12.49 -15.32 -4.50
N ARG A 52 12.82 -16.57 -4.87
CA ARG A 52 12.11 -17.37 -5.88
C ARG A 52 11.60 -18.66 -5.25
N HIS A 53 10.32 -18.94 -5.40
CA HIS A 53 9.74 -20.27 -5.25
C HIS A 53 9.73 -20.99 -6.60
N HIS A 54 10.45 -22.11 -6.67
CA HIS A 54 10.53 -22.99 -7.82
C HIS A 54 9.34 -23.94 -7.85
N ALA A 55 8.39 -23.75 -8.78
CA ALA A 55 7.16 -24.53 -8.85
C ALA A 55 7.39 -26.03 -9.00
N ARG A 56 8.43 -26.42 -9.76
CA ARG A 56 8.73 -27.84 -10.02
C ARG A 56 9.28 -28.58 -8.81
N SER A 57 10.10 -27.93 -8.00
CA SER A 57 10.74 -28.57 -6.83
C SER A 57 10.03 -28.24 -5.51
N GLY A 58 9.21 -27.19 -5.48
CA GLY A 58 8.61 -26.64 -4.27
C GLY A 58 9.60 -25.94 -3.34
N GLN A 59 10.85 -25.72 -3.78
CA GLN A 59 11.88 -25.08 -2.98
C GLN A 59 11.86 -23.57 -3.15
N THR A 60 12.32 -22.87 -2.12
CA THR A 60 12.49 -21.42 -2.11
C THR A 60 13.99 -21.10 -2.02
N THR A 61 14.46 -20.16 -2.84
CA THR A 61 15.88 -19.74 -2.88
C THR A 61 16.03 -18.23 -3.01
N ASP A 62 17.03 -17.65 -2.36
CA ASP A 62 17.44 -16.26 -2.59
C ASP A 62 18.02 -16.13 -4.00
N VAL A 63 17.54 -15.15 -4.76
CA VAL A 63 17.99 -14.83 -6.13
C VAL A 63 19.15 -13.84 -6.10
N THR A 64 19.16 -12.94 -5.12
CA THR A 64 20.11 -11.83 -5.02
C THR A 64 21.17 -12.09 -3.96
N PRO A 65 22.45 -11.75 -4.20
CA PRO A 65 23.50 -11.91 -3.21
C PRO A 65 23.31 -10.96 -2.02
N PRO A 66 23.94 -11.23 -0.86
CA PRO A 66 23.83 -10.39 0.34
C PRO A 66 24.34 -8.95 0.17
N THR A 67 25.10 -8.69 -0.89
CA THR A 67 25.62 -7.36 -1.23
C THR A 67 24.56 -6.42 -1.82
N LEU A 68 23.43 -6.95 -2.29
CA LEU A 68 22.32 -6.16 -2.82
C LEU A 68 21.19 -6.02 -1.79
N ASN A 69 20.60 -4.83 -1.77
CA ASN A 69 19.40 -4.49 -1.02
C ASN A 69 18.31 -4.05 -2.01
N ILE A 70 17.35 -4.94 -2.26
CA ILE A 70 16.36 -4.80 -3.34
C ILE A 70 15.25 -3.85 -2.91
N ARG A 71 15.53 -2.55 -3.06
CA ARG A 71 14.60 -1.45 -2.80
C ARG A 71 14.92 -0.29 -3.72
N SER A 72 13.89 0.43 -4.14
CA SER A 72 14.02 1.68 -4.89
C SER A 72 14.00 2.91 -3.96
N ARG A 73 14.62 3.99 -4.43
CA ARG A 73 14.49 5.36 -3.89
C ARG A 73 13.85 6.34 -4.87
N ALA A 74 13.40 5.88 -6.03
CA ALA A 74 12.71 6.73 -6.99
C ALA A 74 11.45 7.31 -6.35
N HIS A 75 11.16 8.59 -6.60
CA HIS A 75 10.10 9.36 -5.97
C HIS A 75 10.20 9.45 -4.43
N GLY A 76 11.33 9.08 -3.81
CA GLY A 76 11.48 9.02 -2.35
C GLY A 76 10.77 7.83 -1.69
N SER A 77 9.52 7.53 -2.07
CA SER A 77 8.72 6.42 -1.57
C SER A 77 9.09 5.07 -2.18
N GLY A 78 9.72 5.05 -3.36
CA GLY A 78 10.25 3.85 -4.01
C GLY A 78 9.18 2.93 -4.61
N GLY A 79 9.44 1.62 -4.50
CA GLY A 79 8.59 0.55 -5.05
C GLY A 79 8.96 0.09 -6.46
N GLY A 80 8.51 -1.12 -6.80
CA GLY A 80 8.78 -1.78 -8.07
C GLY A 80 10.29 -1.99 -8.25
N ALA A 81 10.95 -2.54 -7.24
CA ALA A 81 12.39 -2.67 -7.16
C ALA A 81 12.96 -3.81 -8.02
N TYR A 82 12.09 -4.66 -8.58
CA TYR A 82 12.49 -5.69 -9.55
C TYR A 82 11.42 -5.97 -10.61
N ALA A 83 11.84 -6.63 -11.68
CA ALA A 83 10.98 -7.27 -12.66
C ALA A 83 11.61 -8.57 -13.15
N VAL A 84 10.78 -9.50 -13.62
CA VAL A 84 11.24 -10.77 -14.17
C VAL A 84 10.48 -11.11 -15.46
N ALA A 85 11.20 -11.62 -16.44
CA ALA A 85 10.63 -12.21 -17.65
C ALA A 85 11.61 -13.22 -18.25
N ASP A 86 11.13 -14.38 -18.68
CA ASP A 86 11.92 -15.42 -19.37
C ASP A 86 13.16 -15.86 -18.56
N GLY A 87 13.04 -15.91 -17.24
CA GLY A 87 14.12 -16.23 -16.30
C GLY A 87 15.13 -15.11 -16.05
N GLN A 88 15.05 -14.01 -16.80
CA GLN A 88 15.91 -12.83 -16.62
C GLN A 88 15.32 -11.90 -15.57
N VAL A 89 16.13 -11.56 -14.56
CA VAL A 89 15.70 -10.74 -13.43
C VAL A 89 16.39 -9.39 -13.48
N LEU A 90 15.60 -8.33 -13.63
CA LEU A 90 16.05 -6.94 -13.53
C LEU A 90 15.80 -6.44 -12.10
N VAL A 91 16.81 -5.91 -11.43
CA VAL A 91 16.68 -5.35 -10.06
C VAL A 91 17.29 -3.96 -9.97
N THR A 92 16.87 -3.19 -8.96
CA THR A 92 17.60 -2.00 -8.50
C THR A 92 18.10 -2.16 -7.08
N ASP A 93 19.30 -1.62 -6.82
CA ASP A 93 19.90 -1.62 -5.50
C ASP A 93 19.66 -0.30 -4.76
N PHE A 94 19.32 -0.40 -3.49
CA PHE A 94 19.02 0.76 -2.65
C PHE A 94 20.22 1.71 -2.50
N ALA A 95 21.43 1.17 -2.35
CA ALA A 95 22.60 1.96 -2.00
C ALA A 95 23.07 2.81 -3.18
N ASP A 96 23.17 2.22 -4.37
CA ASP A 96 23.72 2.89 -5.55
C ASP A 96 22.68 3.31 -6.61
N GLY A 97 21.42 2.86 -6.50
CA GLY A 97 20.33 3.21 -7.41
C GLY A 97 20.48 2.64 -8.82
N ARG A 98 21.45 1.75 -9.07
CA ARG A 98 21.72 1.19 -10.40
C ARG A 98 20.72 0.10 -10.75
N LEU A 99 20.64 -0.21 -12.05
CA LEU A 99 19.98 -1.41 -12.56
C LEU A 99 20.98 -2.54 -12.69
N TYR A 100 20.59 -3.73 -12.28
CA TYR A 100 21.35 -4.97 -12.43
C TYR A 100 20.50 -6.03 -13.13
N LEU A 101 21.12 -6.80 -14.02
CA LEU A 101 20.55 -7.99 -14.64
C LEU A 101 21.15 -9.24 -13.99
N ILE A 102 20.27 -10.15 -13.57
CA ILE A 102 20.63 -11.48 -13.07
C ILE A 102 20.05 -12.50 -14.06
N ASP A 103 20.94 -13.21 -14.75
CA ASP A 103 20.60 -14.22 -15.76
C ASP A 103 21.39 -15.50 -15.49
N GLY A 104 20.96 -16.22 -14.43
CA GLY A 104 21.58 -17.48 -14.00
C GLY A 104 22.98 -17.39 -13.36
N GLY A 105 23.51 -16.17 -13.14
CA GLY A 105 24.84 -15.93 -12.59
C GLY A 105 24.93 -14.70 -11.68
N GLU A 106 26.14 -14.17 -11.51
CA GLU A 106 26.37 -12.96 -10.70
C GLU A 106 25.66 -11.73 -11.29
N PRO A 107 25.13 -10.81 -10.47
CA PRO A 107 24.46 -9.61 -10.95
C PRO A 107 25.39 -8.75 -11.83
N CYS A 108 24.96 -8.49 -13.06
CA CYS A 108 25.67 -7.62 -14.00
C CYS A 108 25.01 -6.24 -14.00
N PRO A 109 25.73 -5.15 -13.66
CA PRO A 109 25.13 -3.83 -13.74
C PRO A 109 24.83 -3.46 -15.19
N LEU A 110 23.66 -2.89 -15.45
CA LEU A 110 23.28 -2.35 -16.74
C LEU A 110 23.58 -0.85 -16.85
N THR A 111 23.43 -0.11 -15.74
CA THR A 111 23.64 1.33 -15.69
C THR A 111 24.95 1.70 -14.97
N ALA A 112 25.48 2.87 -15.30
CA ALA A 112 26.62 3.46 -14.61
C ALA A 112 26.23 3.82 -13.17
N GLY A 113 27.22 3.88 -12.27
CA GLY A 113 27.03 4.48 -10.96
C GLY A 113 26.85 6.00 -11.09
N GLY A 114 26.11 6.61 -10.17
CA GLY A 114 25.86 8.04 -10.20
C GLY A 114 24.62 8.45 -9.40
N PRO A 115 24.09 9.65 -9.67
CA PRO A 115 22.94 10.19 -8.95
C PRO A 115 21.59 9.65 -9.45
N LEU A 116 21.60 8.80 -10.48
CA LEU A 116 20.39 8.23 -11.06
C LEU A 116 19.79 7.17 -10.14
N ARG A 117 18.48 7.21 -9.96
CA ARG A 117 17.72 6.21 -9.21
C ARG A 117 16.68 5.59 -10.11
N HIS A 118 16.37 4.32 -9.88
CA HIS A 118 15.40 3.59 -10.69
C HIS A 118 14.34 2.92 -9.83
N GLY A 119 13.13 2.79 -10.35
CA GLY A 119 12.01 2.09 -9.72
C GLY A 119 10.93 1.77 -10.75
N GLY A 120 9.82 1.19 -10.29
CA GLY A 120 8.70 0.84 -11.19
C GLY A 120 9.14 -0.08 -12.34
N LEU A 121 9.96 -1.08 -12.05
CA LEU A 121 10.60 -1.91 -13.07
C LEU A 121 9.58 -2.82 -13.77
N VAL A 122 9.75 -3.01 -15.07
CA VAL A 122 9.00 -3.97 -15.90
C VAL A 122 9.97 -4.67 -16.84
N ALA A 123 9.80 -5.97 -17.07
CA ALA A 123 10.55 -6.74 -18.05
C ALA A 123 9.56 -7.32 -19.05
N ALA A 124 9.77 -7.06 -20.35
CA ALA A 124 8.92 -7.56 -21.42
C ALA A 124 9.66 -7.51 -22.76
N ALA A 125 9.43 -8.52 -23.60
CA ALA A 125 9.94 -8.59 -24.98
C ALA A 125 11.46 -8.34 -25.12
N GLY A 126 12.27 -8.86 -24.18
CA GLY A 126 13.72 -8.68 -24.17
C GLY A 126 14.21 -7.29 -23.73
N PHE A 127 13.33 -6.45 -23.18
CA PHE A 127 13.65 -5.14 -22.65
C PHE A 127 13.21 -4.99 -21.19
N GLY A 128 14.01 -4.23 -20.45
CA GLY A 128 13.67 -3.66 -19.16
C GLY A 128 13.13 -2.25 -19.36
N TYR A 129 12.14 -1.88 -18.55
CA TYR A 129 11.57 -0.54 -18.48
C TYR A 129 11.68 -0.07 -17.03
N ALA A 130 11.97 1.22 -16.85
CA ALA A 130 12.13 1.79 -15.53
C ALA A 130 11.67 3.24 -15.51
N VAL A 131 11.10 3.65 -14.37
CA VAL A 131 11.10 5.05 -13.98
C VAL A 131 12.51 5.39 -13.50
N GLN A 132 13.14 6.37 -14.14
CA GLN A 132 14.45 6.89 -13.78
C GLN A 132 14.27 8.31 -13.22
N GLU A 133 14.71 8.52 -11.99
CA GLU A 133 14.80 9.83 -11.35
C GLU A 133 16.25 10.33 -11.49
N ASP A 134 16.43 11.49 -12.14
CA ASP A 134 17.72 12.15 -12.32
C ASP A 134 17.84 13.36 -11.37
N ALA A 135 18.56 13.16 -10.26
CA ALA A 135 18.85 14.19 -9.27
C ALA A 135 20.25 14.83 -9.46
N SER A 136 20.84 14.78 -10.67
CA SER A 136 22.18 15.33 -10.93
C SER A 136 22.21 16.86 -11.09
N GLY A 137 21.07 17.48 -11.39
CA GLY A 137 20.94 18.91 -11.64
C GLY A 137 20.97 19.78 -10.38
N LEU A 138 21.03 21.10 -10.58
CA LEU A 138 20.89 22.09 -9.49
C LEU A 138 19.42 22.39 -9.11
N GLY A 139 18.45 21.79 -9.82
CA GLY A 139 17.02 21.97 -9.62
C GLY A 139 16.35 20.73 -9.06
N GLU A 140 15.02 20.68 -9.16
CA GLU A 140 14.28 19.47 -8.83
C GLU A 140 14.72 18.28 -9.70
N PRO A 141 14.72 17.06 -9.16
CA PRO A 141 14.93 15.85 -9.94
C PRO A 141 14.02 15.78 -11.16
N VAL A 142 14.48 15.15 -12.25
CA VAL A 142 13.67 14.95 -13.45
C VAL A 142 13.32 13.48 -13.58
N ASP A 143 12.03 13.17 -13.68
CA ASP A 143 11.57 11.80 -13.91
C ASP A 143 11.46 11.49 -15.40
N ARG A 144 11.86 10.27 -15.75
CA ARG A 144 11.85 9.76 -17.11
C ARG A 144 11.37 8.33 -17.12
N LEU A 145 10.68 7.97 -18.18
CA LEU A 145 10.46 6.57 -18.53
C LEU A 145 11.55 6.14 -19.49
N ILE A 146 12.31 5.11 -19.15
CA ILE A 146 13.40 4.58 -19.98
C ILE A 146 13.14 3.13 -20.40
N ARG A 147 13.78 2.72 -21.50
CA ARG A 147 13.86 1.33 -21.97
C ARG A 147 15.32 0.91 -22.13
N ILE A 148 15.67 -0.28 -21.66
CA ILE A 148 17.04 -0.83 -21.69
C ILE A 148 17.01 -2.28 -22.19
N PRO A 149 17.85 -2.70 -23.15
CA PRO A 149 17.87 -4.08 -23.62
C PRO A 149 18.37 -5.05 -22.53
N LEU A 150 17.66 -6.16 -22.32
CA LEU A 150 18.05 -7.26 -21.43
C LEU A 150 18.86 -8.28 -22.23
N GLY A 151 20.15 -7.99 -22.39
CA GLY A 151 21.03 -8.82 -23.18
C GLY A 151 22.50 -8.54 -22.89
N PRO A 152 23.41 -9.31 -23.50
CA PRO A 152 24.84 -9.15 -23.28
C PRO A 152 25.29 -7.75 -23.72
N GLY A 153 26.06 -7.10 -22.85
CA GLY A 153 26.68 -5.81 -23.12
C GLY A 153 27.77 -5.49 -22.09
N PRO A 154 28.53 -4.42 -22.30
CA PRO A 154 29.56 -4.04 -21.35
C PRO A 154 28.91 -3.58 -20.03
N ALA A 155 29.43 -4.12 -18.92
CA ALA A 155 28.88 -3.86 -17.59
C ALA A 155 28.80 -2.36 -17.28
N GLY A 156 27.61 -1.90 -16.95
CA GLY A 156 27.32 -0.52 -16.55
C GLY A 156 27.24 0.49 -17.69
N THR A 157 27.32 0.07 -18.96
CA THR A 157 27.23 0.99 -20.11
C THR A 157 26.24 0.52 -21.17
N GLN A 158 25.25 -0.27 -20.75
CA GLN A 158 24.17 -0.71 -21.64
C GLN A 158 23.43 0.52 -22.20
N PRO A 159 23.24 0.63 -23.52
CA PRO A 159 22.50 1.75 -24.10
C PRO A 159 21.03 1.65 -23.67
N TRP A 160 20.44 2.80 -23.35
CA TRP A 160 19.02 2.91 -23.03
C TRP A 160 18.39 4.03 -23.87
N THR A 161 17.07 3.95 -24.02
CA THR A 161 16.26 4.90 -24.78
C THR A 161 15.32 5.62 -23.83
N GLU A 162 15.30 6.95 -23.89
CA GLU A 162 14.26 7.74 -23.23
C GLU A 162 12.95 7.56 -23.99
N LEU A 163 11.93 7.02 -23.33
CA LEU A 163 10.59 6.87 -23.90
C LEU A 163 9.73 8.11 -23.62
N PHE A 164 9.85 8.66 -22.42
CA PHE A 164 9.05 9.81 -22.01
C PHE A 164 9.79 10.64 -20.97
N SER A 165 9.60 11.96 -21.07
CA SER A 165 9.95 12.98 -20.09
C SER A 165 8.98 14.17 -20.25
N GLY A 166 9.05 15.13 -19.32
CA GLY A 166 8.29 16.39 -19.41
C GLY A 166 7.03 16.48 -18.56
N SER A 167 6.87 15.56 -17.61
CA SER A 167 6.00 15.74 -16.44
C SER A 167 6.85 15.73 -15.17
N ASP A 168 6.30 16.22 -14.06
CA ASP A 168 6.97 16.11 -12.77
C ASP A 168 7.17 14.64 -12.41
N PHE A 169 6.14 13.81 -12.59
CA PHE A 169 6.20 12.39 -12.26
C PHE A 169 5.63 11.50 -13.35
N VAL A 170 6.14 10.26 -13.41
CA VAL A 170 5.65 9.19 -14.29
C VAL A 170 5.57 7.87 -13.52
N SER A 171 4.51 7.11 -13.74
CA SER A 171 4.28 5.82 -13.08
C SER A 171 5.11 4.69 -13.68
N ARG A 172 5.11 3.54 -13.00
CA ARG A 172 5.44 2.25 -13.62
C ARG A 172 4.62 2.07 -14.91
N PRO A 173 5.25 1.67 -16.03
CA PRO A 173 4.54 1.45 -17.28
C PRO A 173 3.81 0.10 -17.30
N ALA A 174 2.87 -0.04 -18.22
CA ALA A 174 2.29 -1.31 -18.62
C ALA A 174 2.56 -1.56 -20.10
N VAL A 175 3.23 -2.66 -20.42
CA VAL A 175 3.58 -3.05 -21.80
C VAL A 175 2.59 -4.11 -22.27
N SER A 176 2.11 -3.99 -23.52
CA SER A 176 1.19 -4.97 -24.08
C SER A 176 1.84 -6.36 -24.24
N PRO A 177 1.06 -7.45 -24.24
CA PRO A 177 1.60 -8.81 -24.35
C PRO A 177 2.46 -9.06 -25.60
N ASP A 178 2.19 -8.35 -26.70
CA ASP A 178 2.95 -8.42 -27.95
C ASP A 178 4.17 -7.47 -27.98
N GLY A 179 4.37 -6.65 -26.94
CA GLY A 179 5.47 -5.69 -26.84
C GLY A 179 5.35 -4.46 -27.74
N THR A 180 4.20 -4.24 -28.39
CA THR A 180 4.03 -3.16 -29.39
C THR A 180 3.38 -1.89 -28.84
N GLN A 181 2.81 -1.93 -27.65
CA GLN A 181 2.13 -0.81 -27.00
C GLN A 181 2.64 -0.62 -25.58
N ILE A 182 2.54 0.63 -25.10
CA ILE A 182 2.82 1.00 -23.73
C ILE A 182 1.74 1.95 -23.21
N ALA A 183 1.42 1.82 -21.94
CA ALA A 183 0.58 2.75 -21.21
C ALA A 183 1.28 3.16 -19.91
N PHE A 184 1.12 4.41 -19.49
CA PHE A 184 1.71 4.94 -18.26
C PHE A 184 0.93 6.16 -17.79
N VAL A 185 1.01 6.46 -16.50
CA VAL A 185 0.33 7.59 -15.88
C VAL A 185 1.33 8.69 -15.55
N THR A 186 0.93 9.95 -15.71
CA THR A 186 1.70 11.12 -15.28
C THR A 186 0.88 11.99 -14.35
N TRP A 187 1.53 12.75 -13.48
CA TRP A 187 0.91 13.80 -12.69
C TRP A 187 1.91 14.93 -12.46
N GLU A 188 1.38 16.09 -12.09
CA GLU A 188 2.13 17.33 -11.94
C GLU A 188 1.90 17.90 -10.55
N HIS A 189 2.92 18.52 -9.98
CA HIS A 189 2.73 19.37 -8.82
C HIS A 189 1.67 20.47 -9.10
N PRO A 190 0.90 20.88 -8.07
CA PRO A 190 0.97 20.44 -6.68
C PRO A 190 0.17 19.16 -6.37
N ASN A 191 -0.34 18.47 -7.39
CA ASN A 191 -1.21 17.32 -7.20
C ASN A 191 -0.42 16.09 -6.76
N MET A 192 -0.99 15.33 -5.83
CA MET A 192 -0.64 13.93 -5.62
C MET A 192 -1.35 13.05 -6.68
N PRO A 193 -0.91 11.80 -6.94
CA PRO A 193 -1.51 10.97 -7.98
C PRO A 193 -2.99 10.63 -7.72
N TRP A 194 -3.46 10.75 -6.48
CA TRP A 194 -4.88 10.59 -6.10
C TRP A 194 -5.70 11.89 -6.19
N ASP A 195 -5.07 13.03 -6.46
CA ASP A 195 -5.79 14.30 -6.67
C ASP A 195 -6.12 14.47 -8.16
N ALA A 196 -5.10 14.34 -9.01
CA ALA A 196 -5.23 14.46 -10.46
C ALA A 196 -4.06 13.74 -11.16
N SER A 197 -4.37 12.91 -12.15
CA SER A 197 -3.36 12.25 -12.98
C SER A 197 -3.88 12.03 -14.39
N THR A 198 -2.99 11.68 -15.33
CA THR A 198 -3.32 11.50 -16.75
C THR A 198 -2.75 10.18 -17.26
N LEU A 199 -3.60 9.35 -17.86
CA LEU A 199 -3.20 8.09 -18.48
C LEU A 199 -2.87 8.31 -19.95
N HIS A 200 -1.67 7.90 -20.35
CA HIS A 200 -1.18 7.94 -21.72
C HIS A 200 -1.11 6.54 -22.31
N ARG A 201 -1.29 6.45 -23.63
CA ARG A 201 -1.05 5.24 -24.43
C ARG A 201 -0.23 5.62 -25.66
N ALA A 202 0.72 4.78 -26.05
CA ALA A 202 1.56 4.98 -27.23
C ALA A 202 1.99 3.65 -27.86
N GLU A 203 2.39 3.72 -29.12
CA GLU A 203 3.09 2.63 -29.82
C GLU A 203 4.56 2.60 -29.38
N LEU A 204 5.09 1.40 -29.15
CA LEU A 204 6.51 1.16 -28.91
C LEU A 204 7.22 0.87 -30.23
N THR A 205 8.21 1.69 -30.57
CA THR A 205 9.04 1.54 -31.76
C THR A 205 10.51 1.42 -31.37
N ASP A 206 11.39 1.10 -32.33
CA ASP A 206 12.84 1.11 -32.10
C ASP A 206 13.38 2.49 -31.72
N GLN A 207 12.71 3.56 -32.17
CA GLN A 207 13.11 4.95 -31.93
C GLN A 207 12.48 5.57 -30.67
N GLY A 208 11.66 4.82 -29.92
CA GLY A 208 10.92 5.31 -28.76
C GLY A 208 9.41 5.26 -28.99
N LEU A 209 8.68 6.25 -28.47
CA LEU A 209 7.22 6.31 -28.54
C LEU A 209 6.71 6.95 -29.83
N ALA A 210 5.70 6.36 -30.45
CA ALA A 210 4.95 6.96 -31.56
C ALA A 210 3.45 7.03 -31.24
N GLY A 211 2.75 8.00 -31.85
CA GLY A 211 1.29 8.10 -31.74
C GLY A 211 0.74 8.30 -30.32
N ARG A 212 1.52 8.88 -29.40
CA ARG A 212 1.11 9.08 -28.00
C ARG A 212 -0.19 9.88 -27.92
N ARG A 213 -1.16 9.36 -27.17
CA ARG A 213 -2.43 10.04 -26.85
C ARG A 213 -2.80 9.89 -25.37
N VAL A 214 -3.61 10.83 -24.90
CA VAL A 214 -4.27 10.73 -23.58
C VAL A 214 -5.50 9.83 -23.71
N VAL A 215 -5.66 8.92 -22.77
CA VAL A 215 -6.80 7.98 -22.69
C VAL A 215 -7.83 8.45 -21.67
N ALA A 216 -7.37 8.82 -20.47
CA ALA A 216 -8.22 9.21 -19.35
C ALA A 216 -7.47 10.07 -18.34
N GLY A 217 -8.19 10.61 -17.36
CA GLY A 217 -7.66 11.50 -16.34
C GLY A 217 -7.75 12.98 -16.71
N GLY A 218 -7.06 13.82 -15.95
CA GLY A 218 -7.08 15.27 -16.09
C GLY A 218 -7.32 15.99 -14.76
N GLU A 219 -7.73 17.25 -14.83
CA GLU A 219 -7.96 18.09 -13.66
C GLU A 219 -8.98 17.45 -12.71
N GLY A 220 -8.54 17.22 -11.48
CA GLY A 220 -9.34 16.60 -10.44
C GLY A 220 -9.84 15.21 -10.82
N VAL A 221 -9.15 14.42 -11.64
CA VAL A 221 -9.49 13.00 -11.85
C VAL A 221 -8.24 12.17 -11.65
N SER A 222 -8.32 11.20 -10.74
CA SER A 222 -7.26 10.22 -10.52
C SER A 222 -7.50 9.02 -11.43
N VAL A 223 -6.50 8.72 -12.25
CA VAL A 223 -6.37 7.48 -13.01
C VAL A 223 -5.10 6.74 -12.60
N CYS A 224 -5.18 5.41 -12.48
CA CYS A 224 -4.04 4.61 -12.05
C CYS A 224 -4.05 3.19 -12.62
N GLN A 225 -2.93 2.50 -12.41
CA GLN A 225 -2.71 1.08 -12.68
C GLN A 225 -3.24 0.61 -14.04
N PRO A 226 -2.73 1.17 -15.14
CA PRO A 226 -3.00 0.61 -16.46
C PRO A 226 -2.50 -0.83 -16.52
N THR A 227 -3.26 -1.72 -17.15
CA THR A 227 -2.85 -3.10 -17.39
C THR A 227 -3.45 -3.62 -18.69
N TRP A 228 -2.83 -4.63 -19.29
CA TRP A 228 -3.30 -5.21 -20.53
C TRP A 228 -3.96 -6.56 -20.29
N THR A 229 -5.08 -6.80 -20.95
CA THR A 229 -5.64 -8.15 -21.07
C THR A 229 -4.75 -9.00 -21.97
N PRO A 230 -4.83 -10.34 -21.89
CA PRO A 230 -4.12 -11.24 -22.82
C PRO A 230 -4.42 -10.97 -24.30
N THR A 231 -5.59 -10.39 -24.59
CA THR A 231 -6.03 -10.03 -25.95
C THR A 231 -5.55 -8.65 -26.42
N GLY A 232 -4.77 -7.93 -25.60
CA GLY A 232 -4.25 -6.60 -25.96
C GLY A 232 -5.23 -5.44 -25.74
N GLN A 233 -6.31 -5.64 -24.98
CA GLN A 233 -7.16 -4.54 -24.52
C GLN A 233 -6.56 -3.87 -23.28
N LEU A 234 -6.57 -2.54 -23.22
CA LEU A 234 -6.09 -1.75 -22.08
C LEU A 234 -7.21 -1.56 -21.06
N LEU A 235 -6.95 -1.97 -19.82
CA LEU A 235 -7.75 -1.70 -18.64
C LEU A 235 -7.02 -0.69 -17.74
N TYR A 236 -7.77 0.04 -16.93
CA TYR A 236 -7.24 0.99 -15.95
C TYR A 236 -8.28 1.29 -14.87
N VAL A 237 -7.85 1.93 -13.78
CA VAL A 237 -8.76 2.42 -12.73
C VAL A 237 -8.92 3.93 -12.85
N SER A 238 -10.14 4.43 -12.69
CA SER A 238 -10.45 5.87 -12.67
C SER A 238 -11.49 6.20 -11.60
N ASP A 239 -11.30 7.32 -10.90
CA ASP A 239 -12.26 7.85 -9.92
C ASP A 239 -13.22 8.92 -10.48
N ALA A 240 -13.35 9.01 -11.81
CA ALA A 240 -14.17 10.02 -12.50
C ALA A 240 -15.65 10.05 -12.05
N THR A 241 -16.15 8.94 -11.49
CA THR A 241 -17.52 8.81 -10.95
C THR A 241 -17.63 9.11 -9.44
N GLY A 242 -16.53 9.52 -8.80
CA GLY A 242 -16.41 9.69 -7.36
C GLY A 242 -15.93 8.44 -6.61
N TRP A 243 -15.82 7.31 -7.31
CA TRP A 243 -15.28 6.04 -6.81
C TRP A 243 -14.29 5.47 -7.82
N ALA A 244 -13.13 5.01 -7.36
CA ALA A 244 -12.11 4.41 -8.20
C ALA A 244 -12.64 3.07 -8.77
N ASN A 245 -13.07 3.03 -10.02
CA ASN A 245 -13.63 1.82 -10.64
C ASN A 245 -12.83 1.37 -11.85
N LEU A 246 -13.04 0.13 -12.29
CA LEU A 246 -12.38 -0.47 -13.46
C LEU A 246 -12.99 0.03 -14.78
N TYR A 247 -12.14 0.47 -15.70
CA TYR A 247 -12.49 0.92 -17.04
C TYR A 247 -11.72 0.16 -18.11
N ARG A 248 -12.25 0.20 -19.33
CA ARG A 248 -11.59 -0.22 -20.57
C ARG A 248 -11.45 0.95 -21.53
N ASP A 249 -10.30 1.03 -22.19
CA ASP A 249 -10.07 1.91 -23.35
C ASP A 249 -10.57 1.21 -24.62
N ASP A 250 -11.60 1.77 -25.28
CA ASP A 250 -12.08 1.30 -26.59
C ASP A 250 -11.62 2.17 -27.77
N GLY A 251 -10.69 3.09 -27.52
CA GLY A 251 -10.23 4.09 -28.49
C GLY A 251 -10.86 5.44 -28.22
N ASP A 252 -12.17 5.55 -28.46
CA ASP A 252 -12.91 6.81 -28.45
C ASP A 252 -13.67 7.06 -27.13
N HIS A 253 -13.92 6.03 -26.35
CA HIS A 253 -14.72 6.08 -25.13
C HIS A 253 -14.04 5.39 -23.95
N GLN A 254 -14.40 5.87 -22.77
CA GLN A 254 -14.05 5.27 -21.48
C GLN A 254 -15.24 4.42 -21.05
N VAL A 255 -15.07 3.10 -21.03
CA VAL A 255 -16.17 2.17 -20.71
C VAL A 255 -16.01 1.66 -19.28
N PRO A 256 -16.87 2.05 -18.33
CA PRO A 256 -16.85 1.46 -17.00
C PRO A 256 -17.26 -0.01 -17.08
N LEU A 257 -16.43 -0.90 -16.56
CA LEU A 257 -16.68 -2.34 -16.57
C LEU A 257 -17.42 -2.82 -15.33
N ARG A 258 -17.16 -2.19 -14.18
CA ARG A 258 -17.74 -2.59 -12.89
C ARG A 258 -18.07 -1.36 -12.03
N PRO A 259 -19.07 -0.54 -12.40
CA PRO A 259 -19.43 0.65 -11.63
C PRO A 259 -20.01 0.26 -10.27
N MET A 260 -19.45 0.80 -9.19
CA MET A 260 -19.89 0.51 -7.82
C MET A 260 -19.53 1.65 -6.85
N PRO A 261 -20.30 1.83 -5.75
CA PRO A 261 -19.95 2.73 -4.66
C PRO A 261 -18.89 2.09 -3.74
N ALA A 262 -17.76 1.74 -4.35
CA ALA A 262 -16.61 1.12 -3.71
C ALA A 262 -15.36 1.41 -4.55
N ASP A 263 -14.24 1.68 -3.89
CA ASP A 263 -12.96 1.89 -4.59
C ASP A 263 -12.37 0.54 -4.97
N CYS A 264 -11.70 0.45 -6.12
CA CYS A 264 -11.02 -0.75 -6.62
C CYS A 264 -9.49 -0.61 -6.65
N ALA A 265 -8.98 0.54 -6.24
CA ALA A 265 -7.56 0.79 -6.06
C ALA A 265 -7.35 1.74 -4.88
N ALA A 266 -6.25 1.53 -4.15
CA ALA A 266 -5.85 2.44 -3.08
C ALA A 266 -5.11 3.67 -3.65
N ALA A 267 -4.79 4.61 -2.78
CA ALA A 267 -3.96 5.76 -3.11
C ALA A 267 -2.54 5.30 -3.56
N GLN A 268 -2.09 5.76 -4.73
CA GLN A 268 -0.84 5.29 -5.36
C GLN A 268 0.40 5.95 -4.75
N TRP A 269 0.91 5.37 -3.67
CA TRP A 269 2.07 5.87 -2.93
C TRP A 269 3.42 5.41 -3.48
N THR A 270 3.48 4.22 -4.06
CA THR A 270 4.74 3.62 -4.53
C THR A 270 4.57 3.06 -5.94
N LEU A 271 5.68 2.98 -6.68
CA LEU A 271 5.68 2.55 -8.08
C LEU A 271 5.35 1.05 -8.26
N GLY A 272 5.34 0.26 -7.19
CA GLY A 272 5.15 -1.20 -7.21
C GLY A 272 3.73 -1.68 -6.93
N MET A 273 2.80 -0.78 -6.58
CA MET A 273 1.45 -1.17 -6.18
C MET A 273 0.69 -1.87 -7.33
N SER A 274 -0.05 -2.91 -6.98
CA SER A 274 -0.86 -3.71 -7.90
C SER A 274 -2.16 -4.14 -7.21
N ASP A 275 -3.24 -3.44 -7.52
CA ASP A 275 -4.60 -3.66 -7.02
C ASP A 275 -5.49 -4.41 -8.04
N LEU A 276 -4.93 -4.79 -9.20
CA LEU A 276 -5.60 -5.67 -10.16
C LEU A 276 -4.63 -6.52 -10.97
N ALA A 277 -5.09 -7.69 -11.42
CA ALA A 277 -4.36 -8.56 -12.34
C ALA A 277 -5.30 -9.19 -13.38
N THR A 278 -4.84 -9.29 -14.63
CA THR A 278 -5.59 -9.91 -15.74
C THR A 278 -5.16 -11.37 -15.92
N LEU A 279 -6.12 -12.29 -15.82
CA LEU A 279 -5.88 -13.72 -16.03
C LEU A 279 -5.86 -14.06 -17.52
N SER A 280 -5.24 -15.20 -17.88
CA SER A 280 -5.12 -15.65 -19.26
C SER A 280 -6.46 -15.96 -19.95
N ASP A 281 -7.53 -16.18 -19.18
CA ASP A 281 -8.89 -16.38 -19.67
C ASP A 281 -9.71 -15.08 -19.80
N GLY A 282 -9.10 -13.93 -19.48
CA GLY A 282 -9.73 -12.61 -19.58
C GLY A 282 -10.47 -12.15 -18.33
N ARG A 283 -10.55 -12.98 -17.28
CA ARG A 283 -11.05 -12.53 -15.97
C ARG A 283 -10.04 -11.58 -15.30
N VAL A 284 -10.54 -10.76 -14.38
CA VAL A 284 -9.77 -9.74 -13.67
C VAL A 284 -9.86 -10.03 -12.17
N LEU A 285 -8.73 -10.29 -11.55
CA LEU A 285 -8.59 -10.29 -10.10
C LEU A 285 -8.53 -8.84 -9.64
N MET A 286 -9.40 -8.43 -8.72
CA MET A 286 -9.47 -7.03 -8.27
C MET A 286 -9.97 -6.91 -6.84
N HIS A 287 -9.49 -5.87 -6.15
CA HIS A 287 -10.06 -5.46 -4.87
C HIS A 287 -11.35 -4.67 -5.07
N HIS A 288 -12.16 -4.65 -4.03
CA HIS A 288 -13.02 -3.51 -3.78
C HIS A 288 -13.18 -3.24 -2.28
N TRP A 289 -13.26 -1.97 -1.89
CA TRP A 289 -13.50 -1.56 -0.51
C TRP A 289 -14.90 -0.99 -0.35
N HIS A 290 -15.66 -1.56 0.59
CA HIS A 290 -16.96 -1.05 0.99
C HIS A 290 -16.95 -0.75 2.48
N ASP A 291 -17.25 0.50 2.86
CA ASP A 291 -17.19 0.98 4.24
C ASP A 291 -15.86 0.63 4.96
N GLY A 292 -14.74 0.64 4.22
CA GLY A 292 -13.41 0.36 4.76
C GLY A 292 -13.08 -1.12 4.92
N VAL A 293 -13.97 -2.02 4.51
CA VAL A 293 -13.72 -3.46 4.48
C VAL A 293 -13.33 -3.86 3.06
N GLU A 294 -12.14 -4.44 2.95
CA GLU A 294 -11.63 -4.96 1.69
C GLU A 294 -12.28 -6.29 1.33
N GLN A 295 -12.53 -6.50 0.05
CA GLN A 295 -12.94 -7.77 -0.53
C GLN A 295 -12.13 -8.03 -1.79
N LEU A 296 -11.87 -9.31 -2.08
CA LEU A 296 -11.11 -9.74 -3.24
C LEU A 296 -11.99 -10.61 -4.14
N ASP A 297 -12.20 -10.12 -5.37
CA ASP A 297 -13.07 -10.76 -6.34
C ASP A 297 -12.32 -11.15 -7.60
N LEU A 298 -12.82 -12.22 -8.22
CA LEU A 298 -12.53 -12.55 -9.60
C LEU A 298 -13.74 -12.13 -10.46
N PHE A 299 -13.54 -11.10 -11.27
CA PHE A 299 -14.54 -10.49 -12.13
C PHE A 299 -14.38 -10.94 -13.59
N ASP A 300 -15.48 -11.22 -14.27
CA ASP A 300 -15.53 -11.51 -15.70
C ASP A 300 -16.11 -10.30 -16.46
N PRO A 301 -15.26 -9.54 -17.18
CA PRO A 301 -15.71 -8.38 -17.96
C PRO A 301 -16.67 -8.70 -19.10
N GLN A 302 -16.75 -9.95 -19.57
CA GLN A 302 -17.63 -10.34 -20.68
C GLN A 302 -19.05 -10.61 -20.20
N THR A 303 -19.19 -11.24 -19.04
CA THR A 303 -20.49 -11.63 -18.48
C THR A 303 -21.00 -10.65 -17.41
N GLY A 304 -20.10 -9.84 -16.85
CA GLY A 304 -20.39 -8.97 -15.71
C GLY A 304 -20.47 -9.72 -14.37
N GLN A 305 -20.16 -11.01 -14.33
CA GLN A 305 -20.21 -11.82 -13.11
C GLN A 305 -18.95 -11.62 -12.27
N ALA A 306 -19.11 -11.67 -10.94
CA ALA A 306 -18.01 -11.65 -9.99
C ALA A 306 -18.18 -12.77 -8.97
N SER A 307 -17.07 -13.33 -8.50
CA SER A 307 -17.03 -14.31 -7.42
C SER A 307 -15.90 -14.01 -6.46
N THR A 308 -16.18 -14.05 -5.16
CA THR A 308 -15.19 -13.87 -4.10
C THR A 308 -14.14 -14.97 -4.15
N VAL A 309 -12.86 -14.57 -4.07
CA VAL A 309 -11.71 -15.47 -4.20
C VAL A 309 -11.55 -16.35 -2.96
N SER A 310 -11.67 -15.77 -1.77
CA SER A 310 -11.67 -16.48 -0.50
C SER A 310 -12.27 -15.59 0.59
N GLU A 311 -13.21 -16.13 1.37
CA GLU A 311 -13.76 -15.44 2.55
C GLU A 311 -12.75 -15.33 3.70
N SER A 312 -11.65 -16.09 3.67
CA SER A 312 -10.63 -16.03 4.72
C SER A 312 -9.67 -14.85 4.57
N ILE A 313 -9.55 -14.30 3.36
CA ILE A 313 -8.62 -13.21 3.06
C ILE A 313 -9.25 -11.90 3.51
N ALA A 314 -8.60 -11.23 4.46
CA ALA A 314 -9.03 -9.94 4.98
C ALA A 314 -8.45 -8.78 4.17
N THR A 315 -7.23 -8.95 3.67
CA THR A 315 -6.53 -8.00 2.81
C THR A 315 -5.72 -8.78 1.77
N ALA A 316 -5.53 -8.20 0.59
CA ALA A 316 -4.62 -8.73 -0.39
C ALA A 316 -3.76 -7.59 -0.96
N ARG A 317 -2.52 -7.90 -1.33
CA ARG A 317 -1.57 -6.94 -1.92
C ARG A 317 -0.77 -7.61 -3.01
N SER A 318 -0.17 -6.81 -3.90
CA SER A 318 0.67 -7.31 -4.99
C SER A 318 -0.05 -8.36 -5.83
N LEU A 319 -1.24 -8.04 -6.33
CA LEU A 319 -2.03 -8.97 -7.13
C LEU A 319 -1.33 -9.34 -8.43
N GLN A 320 -1.22 -10.64 -8.72
CA GLN A 320 -0.64 -11.20 -9.93
C GLN A 320 -1.49 -12.35 -10.48
N ALA A 321 -1.35 -12.61 -11.78
CA ALA A 321 -1.96 -13.74 -12.47
C ALA A 321 -0.88 -14.64 -13.09
N ALA A 322 -0.95 -15.95 -12.82
CA ALA A 322 -0.11 -16.97 -13.43
C ALA A 322 -1.00 -17.89 -14.29
N GLY A 323 -1.21 -17.50 -15.55
CA GLY A 323 -2.24 -18.12 -16.37
C GLY A 323 -3.63 -17.88 -15.81
N THR A 324 -4.32 -18.94 -15.39
CA THR A 324 -5.63 -18.87 -14.72
C THR A 324 -5.55 -18.94 -13.20
N ASP A 325 -4.36 -19.16 -12.65
CA ASP A 325 -4.12 -19.14 -11.21
C ASP A 325 -3.78 -17.71 -10.78
N VAL A 326 -3.98 -17.42 -9.49
CA VAL A 326 -3.69 -16.13 -8.87
C VAL A 326 -2.55 -16.28 -7.87
N VAL A 327 -1.74 -15.22 -7.77
CA VAL A 327 -0.65 -15.13 -6.79
C VAL A 327 -0.71 -13.77 -6.14
N LEU A 328 -0.64 -13.73 -4.81
CA LEU A 328 -0.78 -12.49 -4.05
C LEU A 328 -0.21 -12.64 -2.63
N ARG A 329 0.00 -11.51 -1.98
CA ARG A 329 0.21 -11.44 -0.53
C ARG A 329 -1.15 -11.35 0.16
N ALA A 330 -1.53 -12.37 0.93
CA ALA A 330 -2.79 -12.45 1.65
C ALA A 330 -2.60 -12.11 3.13
N GLY A 331 -3.35 -11.16 3.66
CA GLY A 331 -3.53 -10.95 5.09
C GLY A 331 -4.83 -11.61 5.58
N TYR A 332 -4.84 -12.04 6.84
CA TYR A 332 -5.97 -12.73 7.46
C TYR A 332 -6.32 -12.09 8.80
N LEU A 333 -7.55 -12.26 9.27
CA LEU A 333 -7.98 -11.74 10.58
C LEU A 333 -7.30 -12.42 11.78
N GLY A 334 -6.75 -13.64 11.58
CA GLY A 334 -6.35 -14.55 12.65
C GLY A 334 -4.86 -14.82 12.79
N GLY A 335 -4.04 -14.38 11.83
CA GLY A 335 -2.63 -14.77 11.79
C GLY A 335 -1.83 -14.06 10.70
N PRO A 336 -0.52 -14.34 10.64
CA PRO A 336 0.44 -13.63 9.79
C PRO A 336 0.08 -13.68 8.31
N ALA A 337 0.56 -12.70 7.56
CA ALA A 337 0.33 -12.62 6.13
C ALA A 337 1.16 -13.67 5.38
N ASP A 338 0.62 -14.20 4.28
CA ASP A 338 1.25 -15.22 3.47
C ASP A 338 1.45 -14.75 2.02
N ILE A 339 2.46 -15.29 1.33
CA ILE A 339 2.38 -15.38 -0.14
C ILE A 339 1.60 -16.64 -0.48
N VAL A 340 0.54 -16.50 -1.28
CA VAL A 340 -0.32 -17.61 -1.70
C VAL A 340 -0.39 -17.73 -3.22
N HIS A 341 -0.58 -18.95 -3.72
CA HIS A 341 -0.71 -19.27 -5.14
C HIS A 341 -1.81 -20.31 -5.33
N GLY A 342 -2.74 -20.11 -6.25
CA GLY A 342 -3.61 -21.19 -6.73
C GLY A 342 -4.78 -20.69 -7.56
N SER A 343 -5.69 -21.60 -7.92
CA SER A 343 -6.95 -21.23 -8.54
C SER A 343 -8.06 -21.09 -7.50
N THR A 344 -9.00 -20.17 -7.71
CA THR A 344 -10.22 -20.04 -6.89
C THR A 344 -11.02 -21.35 -6.80
N ALA A 345 -11.00 -22.18 -7.86
CA ALA A 345 -11.73 -23.45 -7.89
C ALA A 345 -11.08 -24.58 -7.05
N ARG A 346 -9.76 -24.54 -6.86
CA ARG A 346 -8.98 -25.60 -6.16
C ARG A 346 -8.47 -25.15 -4.79
N GLY A 347 -8.60 -23.87 -4.46
CA GLY A 347 -8.03 -23.24 -3.28
C GLY A 347 -6.61 -22.70 -3.54
N LEU A 348 -6.17 -21.86 -2.61
CA LEU A 348 -4.87 -21.21 -2.62
C LEU A 348 -3.93 -21.95 -1.67
N ARG A 349 -2.69 -22.22 -2.11
CA ARG A 349 -1.65 -22.82 -1.26
C ARG A 349 -0.69 -21.73 -0.78
N ARG A 350 -0.29 -21.80 0.49
CA ARG A 350 0.77 -20.96 1.03
C ARG A 350 2.13 -21.35 0.47
N LEU A 351 2.89 -20.35 0.02
CA LEU A 351 4.30 -20.46 -0.40
C LEU A 351 5.26 -20.00 0.72
N GLN A 352 4.90 -18.93 1.41
CA GLN A 352 5.71 -18.30 2.44
C GLN A 352 4.80 -17.60 3.47
N THR A 353 5.27 -17.49 4.72
CA THR A 353 4.60 -16.74 5.81
C THR A 353 5.48 -15.61 6.32
N SER A 354 4.87 -14.47 6.68
CA SER A 354 5.58 -13.31 7.23
C SER A 354 6.08 -13.56 8.65
N ASP A 355 5.43 -14.49 9.37
CA ASP A 355 5.87 -14.94 10.68
C ASP A 355 5.54 -16.43 10.84
N SER A 356 6.46 -17.17 11.43
CA SER A 356 6.24 -18.59 11.77
C SER A 356 5.59 -18.76 13.14
N GLN A 357 5.65 -17.73 13.99
CA GLN A 357 4.99 -17.70 15.28
C GLN A 357 3.52 -17.31 15.10
N CYS A 358 2.63 -18.30 15.21
CA CYS A 358 1.20 -18.05 15.29
C CYS A 358 0.81 -17.88 16.76
N LEU A 359 0.18 -16.75 17.07
CA LEU A 359 -0.49 -16.57 18.34
C LEU A 359 -1.66 -17.57 18.45
N ASP A 360 -1.88 -18.16 19.62
CA ASP A 360 -3.05 -19.00 19.84
C ASP A 360 -4.33 -18.17 19.55
N PRO A 361 -5.26 -18.67 18.72
CA PRO A 361 -6.47 -17.94 18.34
C PRO A 361 -7.26 -17.35 19.50
N GLN A 362 -7.19 -17.91 20.70
CA GLN A 362 -7.87 -17.38 21.89
C GLN A 362 -7.30 -16.04 22.38
N TYR A 363 -6.09 -15.67 21.97
CA TYR A 363 -5.47 -14.38 22.25
C TYR A 363 -5.65 -13.37 21.10
N VAL A 364 -6.22 -13.78 19.97
CA VAL A 364 -6.39 -12.90 18.82
C VAL A 364 -7.64 -12.05 19.00
N SER A 365 -7.45 -10.74 19.02
CA SER A 365 -8.53 -9.77 18.91
C SER A 365 -8.84 -9.51 17.44
N HIS A 366 -10.09 -9.69 17.07
CA HIS A 366 -10.59 -9.43 15.72
C HIS A 366 -11.17 -8.01 15.61
N PRO A 367 -11.03 -7.37 14.44
CA PRO A 367 -11.61 -6.05 14.19
C PRO A 367 -13.14 -6.11 14.26
N GLN A 368 -13.73 -5.14 14.95
CA GLN A 368 -15.17 -4.92 15.00
C GLN A 368 -15.46 -3.55 14.37
N PRO A 369 -16.18 -3.48 13.23
CA PRO A 369 -16.53 -2.21 12.63
C PRO A 369 -17.21 -1.28 13.64
N TRP A 370 -16.72 -0.06 13.74
CA TRP A 370 -17.27 0.99 14.58
C TRP A 370 -17.45 2.25 13.74
N SER A 371 -18.63 2.86 13.79
CA SER A 371 -18.92 4.09 13.05
C SER A 371 -19.62 5.08 13.95
N TRP A 372 -19.26 6.35 13.81
CA TRP A 372 -19.77 7.45 14.64
C TRP A 372 -19.96 8.70 13.79
N GLN A 373 -20.56 9.72 14.39
CA GLN A 373 -20.58 11.07 13.81
C GLN A 373 -19.56 11.94 14.53
N ASN A 374 -18.78 12.69 13.76
CA ASN A 374 -17.87 13.68 14.32
C ASN A 374 -18.63 14.96 14.73
N SER A 375 -17.92 15.96 15.25
CA SER A 375 -18.53 17.20 15.74
C SER A 375 -19.19 18.03 14.64
N TYR A 376 -18.87 17.74 13.38
CA TYR A 376 -19.45 18.36 12.18
C TYR A 376 -20.66 17.58 11.63
N GLY A 377 -21.07 16.48 12.29
CA GLY A 377 -22.16 15.62 11.82
C GLY A 377 -21.80 14.73 10.63
N MET A 378 -20.51 14.59 10.32
CA MET A 378 -20.01 13.74 9.24
C MET A 378 -19.80 12.30 9.76
N PRO A 379 -20.15 11.27 8.98
CA PRO A 379 -19.88 9.89 9.37
C PRO A 379 -18.38 9.60 9.29
N VAL A 380 -17.87 8.90 10.30
CA VAL A 380 -16.48 8.43 10.39
C VAL A 380 -16.47 6.93 10.65
N HIS A 381 -15.48 6.24 10.09
CA HIS A 381 -15.34 4.80 10.16
C HIS A 381 -14.07 4.38 10.90
N GLY A 382 -14.13 3.23 11.54
CA GLY A 382 -13.00 2.65 12.26
C GLY A 382 -13.25 1.20 12.65
N MET A 383 -12.28 0.62 13.35
CA MET A 383 -12.34 -0.75 13.83
C MET A 383 -11.94 -0.79 15.31
N LEU A 384 -12.83 -1.31 16.14
CA LEU A 384 -12.57 -1.58 17.55
C LEU A 384 -11.94 -2.97 17.70
N TYR A 385 -10.85 -3.04 18.44
CA TYR A 385 -10.22 -4.28 18.88
C TYR A 385 -10.36 -4.37 20.38
N SER A 386 -11.14 -5.34 20.85
CA SER A 386 -11.35 -5.58 22.28
C SER A 386 -10.17 -6.33 22.89
N PRO A 387 -9.89 -6.20 24.20
CA PRO A 387 -8.94 -7.06 24.88
C PRO A 387 -9.25 -8.54 24.70
N ALA A 388 -8.24 -9.36 24.41
CA ALA A 388 -8.40 -10.79 24.13
C ALA A 388 -7.37 -11.61 24.93
N HIS A 389 -7.86 -12.38 25.91
CA HIS A 389 -7.02 -13.24 26.73
C HIS A 389 -7.86 -14.36 27.37
N PRO A 390 -7.50 -15.65 27.18
CA PRO A 390 -8.31 -16.78 27.66
C PRO A 390 -8.46 -16.82 29.18
N ASP A 391 -7.38 -16.53 29.92
CA ASP A 391 -7.41 -16.50 31.41
C ASP A 391 -8.01 -15.22 32.01
N HIS A 392 -8.27 -14.21 31.17
CA HIS A 392 -8.82 -12.92 31.59
C HIS A 392 -9.97 -12.50 30.65
N PRO A 393 -11.10 -13.24 30.62
CA PRO A 393 -12.16 -13.10 29.61
C PRO A 393 -13.02 -11.82 29.73
N GLY A 394 -12.47 -10.72 30.25
CA GLY A 394 -13.22 -9.52 30.60
C GLY A 394 -14.02 -9.72 31.89
N HIS A 395 -14.16 -8.64 32.66
CA HIS A 395 -14.70 -8.72 34.01
C HIS A 395 -16.16 -9.21 34.05
N ARG A 396 -16.37 -10.51 34.34
CA ARG A 396 -17.62 -10.97 34.98
C ARG A 396 -17.71 -10.32 36.35
N SER A 397 -18.60 -9.33 36.44
CA SER A 397 -19.02 -8.67 37.67
C SER A 397 -19.51 -9.71 38.68
N GLY A 398 -18.81 -9.82 39.81
CA GLY A 398 -19.41 -10.36 41.02
C GLY A 398 -20.46 -9.39 41.56
N PRO A 399 -21.45 -9.84 42.36
CA PRO A 399 -22.43 -8.96 42.96
C PRO A 399 -21.75 -7.86 43.79
N GLY A 400 -22.04 -6.59 43.47
CA GLY A 400 -21.57 -5.44 44.26
C GLY A 400 -20.24 -4.80 43.85
N VAL A 401 -19.61 -5.20 42.73
CA VAL A 401 -18.44 -4.49 42.20
C VAL A 401 -18.72 -3.95 40.80
N ALA A 402 -18.44 -2.65 40.60
CA ALA A 402 -18.53 -2.02 39.29
C ALA A 402 -17.68 -2.81 38.27
N ALA A 403 -18.22 -2.97 37.06
CA ALA A 403 -17.45 -3.51 35.95
C ALA A 403 -16.35 -2.49 35.60
N GLU A 404 -15.09 -2.91 35.70
CA GLU A 404 -13.98 -2.13 35.15
C GLU A 404 -14.08 -2.21 33.63
N ARG A 405 -13.82 -1.11 32.93
CA ARG A 405 -13.75 -1.06 31.46
C ARG A 405 -12.28 -0.95 31.03
N PRO A 406 -11.90 -1.47 29.86
CA PRO A 406 -10.51 -1.40 29.42
C PRO A 406 -10.08 0.03 29.08
N PRO A 407 -8.81 0.39 29.31
CA PRO A 407 -8.22 1.60 28.73
C PRO A 407 -8.21 1.49 27.20
N LEU A 408 -8.30 2.64 26.52
CA LEU A 408 -8.32 2.72 25.06
C LEU A 408 -7.01 3.30 24.52
N ILE A 409 -6.52 2.73 23.42
CA ILE A 409 -5.50 3.34 22.56
C ILE A 409 -6.13 3.62 21.18
N VAL A 410 -6.24 4.89 20.82
CA VAL A 410 -6.67 5.34 19.49
C VAL A 410 -5.46 5.34 18.55
N MET A 411 -5.62 4.76 17.37
CA MET A 411 -4.57 4.61 16.36
C MET A 411 -4.90 5.47 15.14
N ALA A 412 -4.11 6.52 14.90
CA ALA A 412 -4.18 7.34 13.70
C ALA A 412 -3.15 6.83 12.66
N HIS A 413 -3.61 6.42 11.48
CA HIS A 413 -2.71 5.94 10.42
C HIS A 413 -1.90 7.10 9.79
N GLY A 414 -0.79 6.76 9.13
CA GLY A 414 -0.02 7.68 8.28
C GLY A 414 -0.66 7.91 6.91
N GLY A 415 -0.07 8.78 6.09
CA GLY A 415 -0.62 9.15 4.78
C GLY A 415 -0.58 10.66 4.59
N PRO A 416 -1.62 11.43 4.98
CA PRO A 416 -2.88 11.01 5.61
C PRO A 416 -3.89 10.38 4.63
N THR A 417 -3.65 10.43 3.33
CA THR A 417 -4.42 9.68 2.32
C THR A 417 -4.04 8.19 2.33
N GLY A 418 -4.42 7.50 3.41
CA GLY A 418 -4.20 6.08 3.64
C GLY A 418 -5.44 5.41 4.23
N VAL A 419 -5.30 4.17 4.68
CA VAL A 419 -6.38 3.42 5.35
C VAL A 419 -5.77 2.43 6.34
N HIS A 420 -6.47 2.17 7.44
CA HIS A 420 -6.19 1.05 8.33
C HIS A 420 -6.77 -0.23 7.76
N ASP A 421 -5.91 -1.24 7.68
CA ASP A 421 -6.26 -2.59 7.28
C ASP A 421 -6.90 -3.38 8.42
N ALA A 422 -7.73 -4.37 8.05
CA ALA A 422 -8.42 -5.25 8.98
C ALA A 422 -7.63 -6.53 9.33
N ASP A 423 -6.50 -6.78 8.65
CA ASP A 423 -5.71 -7.98 8.85
C ASP A 423 -4.98 -8.01 10.21
N TYR A 424 -4.45 -9.18 10.52
CA TYR A 424 -3.74 -9.43 11.76
C TYR A 424 -2.51 -8.53 11.89
N SER A 425 -2.45 -7.80 13.00
CA SER A 425 -1.28 -7.02 13.40
C SER A 425 -0.78 -7.49 14.76
N ALA A 426 0.48 -7.93 14.81
CA ALA A 426 1.13 -8.30 16.07
C ALA A 426 1.21 -7.10 17.04
N GLU A 427 1.30 -5.86 16.53
CA GLU A 427 1.26 -4.64 17.34
C GLU A 427 -0.09 -4.49 18.06
N ILE A 428 -1.21 -4.71 17.36
CA ILE A 428 -2.54 -4.68 17.98
C ILE A 428 -2.61 -5.78 19.05
N GLN A 429 -2.21 -7.01 18.70
CA GLN A 429 -2.27 -8.13 19.62
C GLN A 429 -1.39 -7.94 20.85
N PHE A 430 -0.25 -7.25 20.73
CA PHE A 430 0.60 -6.91 21.85
C PHE A 430 -0.15 -6.13 22.94
N TRP A 431 -1.02 -5.20 22.55
CA TRP A 431 -1.81 -4.39 23.46
C TRP A 431 -3.09 -5.09 23.92
N THR A 432 -3.83 -5.76 23.02
CA THR A 432 -5.09 -6.44 23.37
C THR A 432 -4.87 -7.59 24.34
N THR A 433 -3.79 -8.35 24.18
CA THR A 433 -3.40 -9.42 25.11
C THR A 433 -2.94 -8.91 26.48
N ARG A 434 -2.70 -7.60 26.62
CA ARG A 434 -2.37 -6.95 27.90
C ARG A 434 -3.55 -6.26 28.55
N GLY A 435 -4.73 -6.31 27.94
CA GLY A 435 -5.94 -5.70 28.51
C GLY A 435 -6.27 -4.31 27.94
N PHE A 436 -5.64 -3.85 26.87
CA PHE A 436 -6.00 -2.58 26.23
C PHE A 436 -7.01 -2.82 25.10
N ALA A 437 -7.99 -1.94 24.98
CA ALA A 437 -8.77 -1.81 23.76
C ALA A 437 -8.01 -0.92 22.77
N LEU A 438 -8.20 -1.14 21.48
CA LEU A 438 -7.67 -0.28 20.42
C LEU A 438 -8.78 0.17 19.49
N LEU A 439 -8.69 1.41 19.00
CA LEU A 439 -9.55 1.94 17.94
C LEU A 439 -8.68 2.38 16.77
N HIS A 440 -8.75 1.64 15.66
CA HIS A 440 -8.28 2.13 14.38
C HIS A 440 -9.27 3.17 13.86
N VAL A 441 -8.78 4.37 13.53
CA VAL A 441 -9.61 5.45 12.99
C VAL A 441 -9.22 5.69 11.53
N ASN A 442 -10.17 5.44 10.62
CA ASN A 442 -10.08 5.87 9.23
C ASN A 442 -10.71 7.26 9.15
N TYR A 443 -9.95 8.27 9.59
CA TYR A 443 -10.42 9.65 9.71
C TYR A 443 -10.72 10.28 8.34
N SER A 444 -11.48 11.37 8.33
CA SER A 444 -11.75 12.20 7.15
C SER A 444 -10.45 12.47 6.39
N GLY A 445 -10.38 12.05 5.12
CA GLY A 445 -9.13 12.03 4.36
C GLY A 445 -8.61 10.65 3.99
N SER A 446 -9.03 9.59 4.69
CA SER A 446 -8.67 8.22 4.34
C SER A 446 -9.10 7.88 2.91
N CYS A 447 -8.30 7.05 2.24
CA CYS A 447 -8.68 6.47 0.95
C CYS A 447 -9.56 5.22 1.15
N CYS A 448 -10.10 4.66 0.06
CA CYS A 448 -10.97 3.48 0.07
C CYS A 448 -12.40 3.70 0.61
N PHE A 449 -12.84 4.96 0.70
CA PHE A 449 -14.20 5.38 1.07
C PHE A 449 -14.82 6.32 0.01
N GLY A 450 -14.26 6.30 -1.20
CA GLY A 450 -14.64 7.20 -2.29
C GLY A 450 -13.98 8.56 -2.17
N ARG A 451 -13.92 9.25 -3.31
CA ARG A 451 -13.27 10.56 -3.45
C ARG A 451 -13.83 11.60 -2.48
N GLN A 452 -15.14 11.62 -2.26
CA GLN A 452 -15.76 12.59 -1.37
C GLN A 452 -15.25 12.46 0.08
N TYR A 453 -14.96 11.25 0.56
CA TYR A 453 -14.40 11.03 1.89
C TYR A 453 -12.93 11.45 1.96
N ARG A 454 -12.16 11.08 0.92
CA ARG A 454 -10.75 11.47 0.74
C ARG A 454 -10.56 12.99 0.71
N GLU A 455 -11.42 13.71 -0.02
CA GLU A 455 -11.29 15.16 -0.18
C GLU A 455 -11.73 15.98 1.04
N ARG A 456 -12.33 15.36 2.07
CA ARG A 456 -12.73 16.07 3.30
C ARG A 456 -11.55 16.76 3.98
N LEU A 457 -10.36 16.18 3.89
CA LEU A 457 -9.16 16.66 4.57
C LEU A 457 -8.47 17.82 3.84
N LEU A 458 -8.88 18.14 2.61
CA LEU A 458 -8.30 19.24 1.84
C LEU A 458 -8.50 20.57 2.58
N GLY A 459 -7.39 21.25 2.90
CA GLY A 459 -7.35 22.47 3.70
C GLY A 459 -7.78 22.32 5.16
N ARG A 460 -7.91 21.08 5.66
CA ARG A 460 -8.46 20.75 7.00
C ARG A 460 -7.58 19.76 7.78
N TRP A 461 -6.35 19.50 7.32
CA TRP A 461 -5.41 18.64 8.02
C TRP A 461 -4.97 19.26 9.36
N GLY A 462 -4.98 18.47 10.44
CA GLY A 462 -4.79 18.96 11.80
C GLY A 462 -6.03 19.58 12.42
N GLU A 463 -7.21 19.29 11.88
CA GLU A 463 -8.51 19.72 12.38
C GLU A 463 -9.52 18.57 12.33
N LEU A 464 -9.89 18.09 11.14
CA LEU A 464 -10.89 17.03 10.98
C LEU A 464 -10.38 15.67 11.43
N ASP A 465 -9.14 15.34 11.10
CA ASP A 465 -8.43 14.14 11.54
C ASP A 465 -8.32 14.02 13.07
N ILE A 466 -8.15 15.15 13.77
CA ILE A 466 -8.16 15.20 15.22
C ILE A 466 -9.58 15.05 15.77
N ASP A 467 -10.54 15.80 15.24
CA ASP A 467 -11.95 15.75 15.67
C ASP A 467 -12.52 14.33 15.53
N ASP A 468 -12.21 13.68 14.41
CA ASP A 468 -12.61 12.30 14.13
C ASP A 468 -12.01 11.33 15.15
N CYS A 469 -10.72 11.45 15.46
CA CYS A 469 -10.07 10.64 16.51
C CYS A 469 -10.68 10.86 17.89
N VAL A 470 -10.95 12.12 18.26
CA VAL A 470 -11.52 12.50 19.56
C VAL A 470 -12.93 11.97 19.71
N THR A 471 -13.79 12.23 18.71
CA THR A 471 -15.19 11.79 18.72
C THR A 471 -15.31 10.28 18.64
N GLY A 472 -14.37 9.61 17.98
CA GLY A 472 -14.28 8.14 17.99
C GLY A 472 -14.01 7.61 19.39
N ALA A 473 -13.03 8.18 20.10
CA ALA A 473 -12.71 7.81 21.47
C ALA A 473 -13.89 8.01 22.43
N THR A 474 -14.52 9.19 22.39
CA THR A 474 -15.66 9.51 23.26
C THR A 474 -16.89 8.67 22.94
N SER A 475 -17.15 8.36 21.66
CA SER A 475 -18.27 7.50 21.28
C SER A 475 -18.19 6.10 21.90
N LEU A 476 -16.98 5.51 21.99
CA LEU A 476 -16.76 4.23 22.66
C LEU A 476 -16.95 4.33 24.17
N ALA A 477 -16.50 5.42 24.79
CA ALA A 477 -16.66 5.66 26.22
C ALA A 477 -18.15 5.83 26.60
N ASP A 478 -18.89 6.61 25.81
CA ASP A 478 -20.33 6.85 25.96
C ASP A 478 -21.15 5.57 25.76
N ALA A 479 -20.77 4.75 24.77
CA ALA A 479 -21.34 3.42 24.54
C ALA A 479 -20.91 2.38 25.61
N GLY A 480 -20.04 2.77 26.54
CA GLY A 480 -19.57 1.95 27.64
C GLY A 480 -18.65 0.80 27.27
N GLN A 481 -18.00 0.88 26.10
CA GLN A 481 -17.03 -0.11 25.62
C GLN A 481 -15.66 0.05 26.31
N VAL A 482 -15.29 1.26 26.68
CA VAL A 482 -13.98 1.60 27.25
C VAL A 482 -14.09 2.53 28.45
N ASP A 483 -13.00 2.67 29.17
CA ASP A 483 -12.84 3.64 30.27
C ASP A 483 -12.48 5.02 29.72
N GLY A 484 -13.43 5.97 29.82
CA GLY A 484 -13.25 7.33 29.34
C GLY A 484 -12.19 8.14 30.08
N ASP A 485 -11.78 7.70 31.27
CA ASP A 485 -10.72 8.37 32.03
C ASP A 485 -9.32 7.80 31.70
N ARG A 486 -9.24 6.75 30.88
CA ARG A 486 -7.99 6.06 30.51
C ARG A 486 -7.86 5.87 29.01
N MET A 487 -7.72 6.99 28.29
CA MET A 487 -7.56 7.00 26.83
C MET A 487 -6.18 7.54 26.42
N ALA A 488 -5.56 6.91 25.43
CA ALA A 488 -4.31 7.33 24.81
C ALA A 488 -4.43 7.36 23.28
N ILE A 489 -3.52 8.05 22.61
CA ILE A 489 -3.47 8.13 21.14
C ILE A 489 -2.07 7.78 20.61
N ARG A 490 -1.96 7.06 19.50
CA ARG A 490 -0.70 6.73 18.82
C ARG A 490 -0.83 6.91 17.31
N GLY A 491 0.29 7.19 16.65
CA GLY A 491 0.34 7.34 15.20
C GLY A 491 1.75 7.65 14.68
N GLY A 492 2.02 7.25 13.44
CA GLY A 492 3.28 7.50 12.74
C GLY A 492 3.14 8.47 11.58
N SER A 493 4.20 9.18 11.22
CA SER A 493 4.20 10.14 10.09
C SER A 493 3.04 11.15 10.21
N ALA A 494 2.11 11.21 9.25
CA ALA A 494 0.93 12.05 9.33
C ALA A 494 0.06 11.76 10.58
N GLY A 495 -0.09 10.50 10.99
CA GLY A 495 -0.75 10.14 12.25
C GLY A 495 0.01 10.61 13.48
N GLY A 496 1.34 10.74 13.38
CA GLY A 496 2.17 11.32 14.42
C GLY A 496 1.93 12.82 14.61
N TYR A 497 1.57 13.54 13.54
CA TYR A 497 1.09 14.93 13.62
C TYR A 497 -0.27 15.01 14.32
N VAL A 498 -1.21 14.12 13.98
CA VAL A 498 -2.50 14.00 14.68
C VAL A 498 -2.30 13.81 16.18
N VAL A 499 -1.40 12.92 16.60
CA VAL A 499 -1.06 12.71 18.02
C VAL A 499 -0.59 14.00 18.67
N MET A 500 0.40 14.68 18.09
CA MET A 500 0.98 15.89 18.68
C MET A 500 -0.04 17.03 18.78
N ARG A 501 -0.86 17.21 17.75
CA ARG A 501 -1.94 18.19 17.76
C ARG A 501 -3.03 17.82 18.77
N ALA A 502 -3.49 16.57 18.82
CA ALA A 502 -4.50 16.11 19.77
C ALA A 502 -4.05 16.34 21.22
N MET A 503 -2.80 16.02 21.55
CA MET A 503 -2.23 16.21 22.89
C MET A 503 -2.07 17.69 23.30
N THR A 504 -2.02 18.62 22.34
CA THR A 504 -1.82 20.06 22.59
C THR A 504 -3.09 20.89 22.47
N THR A 505 -4.13 20.36 21.83
CA THR A 505 -5.38 21.10 21.53
C THR A 505 -6.62 20.48 22.18
N THR A 506 -6.49 19.32 22.82
CA THR A 506 -7.60 18.59 23.45
C THR A 506 -7.21 18.10 24.83
N THR A 507 -8.19 17.65 25.62
CA THR A 507 -7.97 17.07 26.97
C THR A 507 -8.46 15.62 27.07
N VAL A 508 -8.78 14.99 25.93
CA VAL A 508 -9.39 13.65 25.89
C VAL A 508 -8.38 12.54 26.15
N PHE A 509 -7.13 12.73 25.74
CA PHE A 509 -6.08 11.71 25.86
C PHE A 509 -5.14 12.02 27.02
N ALA A 510 -4.93 11.02 27.89
CA ALA A 510 -4.00 11.06 29.00
C ALA A 510 -2.53 10.89 28.57
N ALA A 511 -2.29 10.24 27.42
CA ALA A 511 -0.95 10.03 26.86
C ALA A 511 -0.98 9.92 25.33
N GLY A 512 0.15 10.26 24.70
CA GLY A 512 0.35 10.19 23.25
C GLY A 512 1.66 9.50 22.87
N THR A 513 1.71 8.77 21.76
CA THR A 513 2.96 8.30 21.15
C THR A 513 3.03 8.69 19.68
N SER A 514 3.94 9.60 19.35
CA SER A 514 4.20 10.05 17.98
C SER A 514 5.47 9.40 17.46
N TYR A 515 5.38 8.71 16.33
CA TYR A 515 6.51 8.07 15.65
C TYR A 515 6.85 8.87 14.40
N PHE A 516 8.08 9.44 14.32
CA PHE A 516 8.54 10.21 13.14
C PHE A 516 7.47 11.18 12.62
N GLY A 517 6.72 11.79 13.53
CA GLY A 517 5.56 12.62 13.21
C GLY A 517 5.96 14.00 12.69
N VAL A 518 5.15 14.53 11.77
CA VAL A 518 5.34 15.91 11.30
C VAL A 518 5.09 16.85 12.47
N THR A 519 6.05 17.74 12.75
CA THR A 519 5.97 18.71 13.87
C THR A 519 6.16 20.15 13.43
N ASP A 520 6.79 20.37 12.27
CA ASP A 520 6.98 21.67 11.65
C ASP A 520 6.57 21.59 10.17
N LEU A 521 5.45 22.21 9.83
CA LEU A 521 4.92 22.23 8.46
C LEU A 521 5.80 23.02 7.50
N LYS A 522 6.49 24.07 7.97
CA LYS A 522 7.39 24.87 7.12
C LYS A 522 8.64 24.09 6.78
N LEU A 523 9.20 23.41 7.78
CA LEU A 523 10.34 22.52 7.58
C LEU A 523 9.96 21.36 6.65
N LEU A 524 8.77 20.77 6.81
CA LEU A 524 8.29 19.72 5.90
C LEU A 524 8.18 20.24 4.47
N ALA A 525 7.56 21.41 4.25
CA ALA A 525 7.45 22.03 2.92
C ALA A 525 8.82 22.31 2.28
N ALA A 526 9.84 22.60 3.09
CA ALA A 526 11.18 22.94 2.62
C ALA A 526 12.08 21.72 2.36
N GLU A 527 11.96 20.66 3.16
CA GLU A 527 12.94 19.57 3.21
C GLU A 527 12.40 18.19 2.85
N THR A 528 11.07 18.00 2.73
CA THR A 528 10.53 16.69 2.37
C THR A 528 10.94 16.30 0.95
N HIS A 529 10.89 14.99 0.69
CA HIS A 529 11.21 14.45 -0.62
C HIS A 529 10.22 14.94 -1.68
N ARG A 530 10.69 14.99 -2.92
CA ARG A 530 9.99 15.60 -4.06
C ARG A 530 8.53 15.18 -4.18
N PHE A 531 8.23 13.89 -4.05
CA PHE A 531 6.86 13.36 -4.22
C PHE A 531 5.84 14.04 -3.30
N GLU A 532 6.20 14.34 -2.05
CA GLU A 532 5.30 14.99 -1.08
C GLU A 532 5.57 16.49 -0.91
N SER A 533 6.50 17.09 -1.67
CA SER A 533 6.99 18.46 -1.46
C SER A 533 5.88 19.53 -1.56
N ARG A 534 4.84 19.25 -2.35
CA ARG A 534 3.68 20.12 -2.55
C ARG A 534 2.41 19.58 -1.91
N TYR A 535 2.49 18.48 -1.17
CA TYR A 535 1.30 17.85 -0.59
C TYR A 535 0.61 18.74 0.46
N LEU A 536 1.38 19.59 1.15
CA LEU A 536 0.84 20.59 2.06
C LEU A 536 -0.05 21.63 1.37
N ASP A 537 0.19 21.92 0.09
CA ASP A 537 -0.61 22.89 -0.67
C ASP A 537 -2.08 22.47 -0.70
N SER A 538 -2.36 21.16 -0.74
CA SER A 538 -3.72 20.62 -0.72
C SER A 538 -4.22 20.34 0.70
N LEU A 539 -3.38 19.87 1.61
CA LEU A 539 -3.77 19.47 2.97
C LEU A 539 -4.07 20.63 3.92
N VAL A 540 -3.28 21.70 3.86
CA VAL A 540 -3.44 22.89 4.74
C VAL A 540 -3.63 24.18 3.94
N GLY A 541 -3.12 24.22 2.72
CA GLY A 541 -3.14 25.38 1.83
C GLY A 541 -1.72 25.81 1.45
N PRO A 542 -1.54 26.48 0.29
CA PRO A 542 -0.23 26.89 -0.18
C PRO A 542 0.41 27.94 0.74
N LEU A 543 1.73 27.91 0.81
CA LEU A 543 2.52 29.01 1.39
C LEU A 543 2.77 30.10 0.32
N PRO A 544 2.72 31.40 0.67
CA PRO A 544 2.56 31.94 2.02
C PRO A 544 1.10 32.18 2.46
N GLU A 545 0.10 31.88 1.62
CA GLU A 545 -1.31 32.19 1.91
C GLU A 545 -1.82 31.56 3.21
N TYR A 546 -1.33 30.36 3.53
CA TYR A 546 -1.63 29.70 4.80
C TYR A 546 -1.11 30.48 6.03
N GLU A 547 0.07 31.11 5.94
CA GLU A 547 0.63 31.88 7.08
C GLU A 547 -0.16 33.15 7.40
N ALA A 548 -0.90 33.67 6.44
CA ALA A 548 -1.70 34.88 6.61
C ALA A 548 -3.03 34.64 7.35
N ARG A 549 -3.38 33.37 7.64
CA ARG A 549 -4.59 32.96 8.36
C ARG A 549 -4.30 32.78 9.84
#